data_AF-A0A9E3SG36-F1
#
_entry.id   AF-A0A9E3SG36-F1
#
_cell.length_a   1.000
_cell.length_b   1.000
_cell.length_c   1.000
_cell.angle_alpha   90.00
_cell.angle_beta   90.00
_cell.angle_gamma   90.00
#
_symmetry.space_group_name_H-M   'P 1'
#
loop_
_entity.id
_entity.type
_entity.pdbx_description
1 polymer ?
#
loop_
_entity_poly.entity_id
_entity_poly.type
_entity_poly.pdbx_seq_one_letter_code
_entity_poly.pdbx_strand_id
1 'polypeptide(L)' 'MYSGFFKVPEPLNEVVKTYAPGTPERKEVKAMLAQMRSEEIEVPMVIDGQRIKTDKKVRMAPPHDTKHTLGYFYQGG' A
#
# COMPACT_ATOMS: atom_id res chain seq x y z
N MET A 1 -32.98 13.08 9.90
CA MET A 1 -33.06 11.71 10.45
C MET A 1 -33.28 10.77 9.28
N TYR A 2 -32.32 9.91 8.96
CA TYR A 2 -32.53 8.89 7.92
C TYR A 2 -33.52 7.86 8.46
N SER A 3 -34.63 7.63 7.75
CA SER A 3 -35.57 6.54 8.01
C SER A 3 -35.48 5.58 6.83
N GLY A 4 -34.90 4.41 7.04
CA GLY A 4 -34.71 3.40 6.01
C GLY A 4 -34.06 2.14 6.55
N PHE A 5 -34.49 0.98 6.07
CA PHE A 5 -33.83 -0.30 6.32
C PHE A 5 -32.71 -0.48 5.30
N PHE A 6 -31.45 -0.33 5.74
CA PHE A 6 -30.29 -0.53 4.88
C PHE A 6 -29.96 -2.02 4.83
N LYS A 7 -29.98 -2.62 3.63
CA LYS A 7 -29.48 -3.97 3.41
C LYS A 7 -28.05 -3.86 2.89
N VAL A 8 -27.09 -4.28 3.71
CA VAL A 8 -25.69 -4.40 3.27
C VAL A 8 -25.57 -5.58 2.29
N PRO A 9 -24.64 -5.53 1.32
CA PRO A 9 -24.33 -6.69 0.48
C PRO A 9 -23.91 -7.88 1.35
N GLU A 10 -24.29 -9.08 0.93
CA GLU A 10 -23.80 -10.30 1.58
C GLU A 10 -22.29 -10.44 1.33
N PRO A 11 -21.48 -10.67 2.37
CA PRO A 11 -20.04 -10.85 2.20
C PRO A 11 -19.77 -12.18 1.51
N LEU A 12 -18.93 -12.16 0.48
CA LEU A 12 -18.42 -13.35 -0.21
C LEU A 12 -16.90 -13.35 -0.14
N ASN A 13 -16.31 -14.54 -0.02
CA ASN A 13 -14.85 -14.66 -0.02
C ASN A 13 -14.27 -14.20 -1.37
N GLU A 14 -13.21 -13.40 -1.31
CA GLU A 14 -12.45 -12.99 -2.47
C GLU A 14 -11.72 -14.17 -3.12
N VAL A 15 -11.80 -14.26 -4.45
CA VAL A 15 -11.17 -15.34 -5.21
C VAL A 15 -9.65 -15.19 -5.19
N VAL A 16 -8.95 -16.27 -4.79
CA VAL A 16 -7.50 -16.35 -4.89
C VAL A 16 -7.10 -16.50 -6.36
N LYS A 17 -6.36 -15.52 -6.89
CA LYS A 17 -5.83 -15.57 -8.25
C LYS A 17 -4.62 -16.50 -8.34
N THR A 18 -4.39 -17.11 -9.52
CA THR A 18 -3.33 -18.11 -9.70
C THR A 18 -1.96 -17.49 -10.00
N TYR A 19 -1.92 -16.32 -10.64
CA TYR A 19 -0.68 -15.69 -11.10
C TYR A 19 0.18 -16.62 -11.99
N ALA A 20 -0.48 -17.54 -12.70
CA ALA A 20 0.17 -18.46 -13.61
C ALA A 20 0.88 -17.70 -14.75
N PRO A 21 1.87 -18.31 -15.43
CA PRO A 21 2.50 -17.68 -16.58
C PRO A 21 1.47 -17.23 -17.63
N GLY A 22 1.60 -15.98 -18.10
CA GLY A 22 0.71 -15.41 -19.12
C GLY A 22 -0.58 -14.78 -18.62
N THR A 23 -0.92 -14.89 -17.32
CA THR A 23 -2.16 -14.29 -16.80
C THR A 23 -2.05 -12.76 -16.66
N PRO A 24 -3.17 -12.01 -16.84
CA PRO A 24 -3.18 -10.55 -16.68
C PRO A 24 -2.70 -10.10 -15.30
N GLU A 25 -3.15 -10.76 -14.23
CA GLU A 25 -2.79 -10.37 -12.86
C GLU A 25 -1.29 -10.53 -12.58
N ARG A 26 -0.61 -11.51 -13.22
CA ARG A 26 0.84 -11.64 -13.11
C ARG A 26 1.55 -10.48 -13.80
N LYS A 27 1.04 -10.02 -14.94
CA LYS A 27 1.57 -8.85 -15.66
C LYS A 27 1.41 -7.58 -14.82
N GLU A 28 0.23 -7.38 -14.23
CA GLU A 28 -0.06 -6.25 -13.36
C GLU A 28 0.87 -6.20 -12.14
N VAL A 29 1.05 -7.33 -11.44
CA VAL A 29 1.96 -7.39 -10.28
C VAL A 29 3.40 -7.07 -10.69
N LYS A 30 3.88 -7.61 -11.81
CA LYS A 30 5.23 -7.31 -12.30
C LYS A 30 5.42 -5.83 -12.65
N ALA A 31 4.41 -5.22 -13.29
CA ALA A 31 4.45 -3.80 -13.63
C ALA A 31 4.49 -2.94 -12.37
N MET A 32 3.64 -3.24 -11.38
CA MET A 32 3.62 -2.50 -10.11
C MET A 32 4.92 -2.67 -9.32
N LEU A 33 5.48 -3.88 -9.26
CA LEU A 33 6.78 -4.12 -8.60
C LEU A 33 7.90 -3.30 -9.24
N ALA A 34 7.93 -3.20 -10.57
CA ALA A 34 8.91 -2.39 -11.28
C ALA A 34 8.72 -0.90 -10.99
N GLN A 35 7.49 -0.40 -11.04
CA GLN A 35 7.16 0.99 -10.73
C GLN A 35 7.55 1.35 -9.30
N MET A 36 7.11 0.57 -8.31
CA MET A 36 7.39 0.85 -6.89
C MET A 36 8.88 0.74 -6.55
N ARG A 37 9.67 -0.06 -7.27
CA ARG A 37 11.14 -0.08 -7.13
C ARG A 37 11.83 1.10 -7.80
N SER A 38 11.19 1.81 -8.73
CA SER A 38 11.78 2.97 -9.40
C SER A 38 11.56 4.29 -8.67
N GLU A 39 10.67 4.30 -7.68
CA GLU A 39 10.25 5.50 -6.95
C GLU A 39 10.64 5.39 -5.47
N GLU A 40 11.13 6.49 -4.89
CA GLU A 40 11.24 6.63 -3.44
C GLU A 40 10.05 7.46 -2.93
N ILE A 41 9.26 6.91 -2.01
CA ILE A 41 8.06 7.57 -1.49
C ILE A 41 8.25 8.15 -0.08
N GLU A 42 7.47 9.17 0.25
CA GLU A 42 7.37 9.68 1.61
C GLU A 42 6.04 9.28 2.25
N VAL A 43 6.11 8.63 3.42
CA VAL A 43 4.96 8.12 4.16
C VAL A 43 4.76 8.95 5.43
N PRO A 44 3.92 10.01 5.40
CA PRO A 44 3.56 10.76 6.60
C PRO A 44 2.64 9.94 7.50
N MET A 45 2.58 10.33 8.76
CA MET A 45 1.50 9.89 9.65
C MET A 45 0.19 10.52 9.21
N VAL A 46 -0.93 9.83 9.41
CA VAL A 46 -2.26 10.40 9.21
C VAL A 46 -2.96 10.47 10.56
N ILE A 47 -3.17 11.68 11.08
CA ILE A 47 -3.83 11.94 12.37
C ILE A 47 -5.00 12.88 12.10
N ASP A 48 -6.21 12.45 12.47
CA ASP A 48 -7.47 13.18 12.19
C ASP A 48 -7.61 13.60 10.72
N GLY A 49 -7.21 12.70 9.80
CA GLY A 49 -7.25 12.94 8.35
C GLY A 49 -6.15 13.86 7.82
N GLN A 50 -5.31 14.44 8.68
CA GLN A 50 -4.21 15.31 8.29
C GLN A 50 -2.90 14.52 8.12
N ARG A 51 -2.14 14.86 7.07
CA ARG A 51 -0.83 14.27 6.79
C ARG A 51 0.25 15.03 7.57
N ILE A 52 0.79 14.40 8.61
CA ILE A 52 1.78 15.01 9.51
C ILE A 52 3.17 14.43 9.24
N LYS A 53 4.15 15.32 9.16
CA LYS A 53 5.58 15.01 9.02
C LYS A 53 6.31 15.55 10.25
N THR A 54 7.26 14.77 10.77
CA THR A 54 8.18 15.19 11.83
C THR A 54 9.57 15.39 11.25
N ASP A 55 10.53 15.90 12.03
CA ASP A 55 11.92 15.99 11.57
C ASP A 55 12.61 14.62 11.53
N LYS A 56 12.05 13.61 12.21
CA LYS A 56 12.62 12.27 12.31
C LYS A 56 12.18 11.39 11.14
N LYS A 57 12.94 11.48 10.04
CA LYS A 57 12.77 10.67 8.84
C LYS A 57 13.49 9.32 8.98
N VAL A 58 12.78 8.21 8.78
CA VAL A 58 13.31 6.84 8.92
C VAL A 58 13.21 6.10 7.58
N ARG A 59 14.32 5.51 7.14
CA ARG A 59 14.44 4.83 5.84
C ARG A 59 13.70 3.49 5.83
N MET A 60 12.97 3.21 4.76
CA MET A 60 12.34 1.94 4.47
C MET A 60 13.11 1.19 3.36
N ALA A 61 13.31 -0.10 3.57
CA ALA A 61 14.00 -0.97 2.63
C ALA A 61 13.26 -2.32 2.54
N PRO A 62 13.27 -2.99 1.38
CA PRO A 62 12.74 -4.33 1.29
C PRO A 62 13.65 -5.30 2.05
N PRO A 63 13.11 -6.26 2.82
CA PRO A 63 13.92 -7.14 3.66
C PRO A 63 14.83 -8.08 2.85
N HIS A 64 14.45 -8.39 1.61
CA HIS A 64 15.24 -9.23 0.69
C HIS A 64 16.32 -8.45 -0.08
N ASP A 65 16.33 -7.12 -0.02
CA ASP A 65 17.30 -6.25 -0.70
C ASP A 65 17.49 -4.96 0.12
N THR A 66 18.15 -5.10 1.27
CA THR A 66 18.26 -4.04 2.28
C THR A 66 19.03 -2.81 1.82
N LYS A 67 19.78 -2.92 0.72
CA LYS A 67 20.52 -1.81 0.09
C LYS A 67 19.60 -0.89 -0.72
N HIS A 68 18.50 -1.41 -1.24
CA HIS A 68 17.52 -0.61 -1.94
C HIS A 68 16.70 0.25 -0.96
N THR A 69 16.36 1.47 -1.39
CA THR A 69 15.53 2.39 -0.62
C THR A 69 14.17 2.49 -1.30
N LEU A 70 13.10 2.14 -0.57
CA LEU A 70 11.73 2.34 -1.05
C LEU A 70 11.21 3.74 -0.74
N GLY A 71 11.89 4.44 0.15
CA GLY A 71 11.47 5.73 0.66
C GLY A 71 11.64 5.83 2.15
N TYR A 72 10.85 6.71 2.78
CA TYR A 72 10.99 7.04 4.19
C TYR A 72 9.64 7.32 4.82
N PHE A 73 9.50 6.96 6.10
CA PHE A 73 8.37 7.39 6.92
C PHE A 73 8.82 8.42 7.97
N TYR A 74 7.85 9.11 8.55
CA TYR A 74 8.08 10.09 9.61
C TYR A 74 7.70 9.50 10.97
N GLN A 75 8.69 9.34 11.85
CA GLN A 75 8.48 8.75 13.15
C GLN A 75 7.81 9.76 14.10
N GLY A 76 6.71 9.33 14.74
CA GLY A 76 6.06 10.07 15.81
C GLY A 76 6.92 10.16 17.07
N GLY A 77 6.74 11.25 17.81
CA GLY A 77 7.33 11.47 19.13
C GLY A 77 6.47 10.92 20.26
#